data_AF-A0AAW4FY73-F1
#
_entry.id   AF-A0AAW4FY73-F1
#
_cell.length_a   1.000
_cell.length_b   1.000
_cell.length_c   1.000
_cell.angle_alpha   90.00
_cell.angle_beta   90.00
_cell.angle_gamma   90.00
#
_symmetry.space_group_name_H-M   'P 1'
#
loop_
_entity.id
_entity.type
_entity.pdbx_description
1 polymer ?
#
loop_
_entity_poly.entity_id
_entity_poly.type
_entity_poly.pdbx_seq_one_letter_code
_entity_poly.pdbx_strand_id
1 'polypeptide(L)' 'MRGDNTSHQNSKLVGPWSDRYDLEEFIAAYHLTPLAAREIFVKFGPQKAELDRKMKELGVPANSGH' A
#
# COMPACT_ATOMS: atom_id res chain seq x y z
N MET A 1 37.99 20.52 -4.77
CA MET A 1 37.15 20.14 -3.62
C MET A 1 36.19 19.07 -4.11
N ARG A 2 36.27 17.87 -3.52
CA ARG A 2 35.52 16.67 -3.95
C ARG A 2 34.15 16.69 -3.29
N GLY A 3 33.11 16.43 -4.07
CA GLY A 3 31.74 16.28 -3.57
C GLY A 3 31.55 14.96 -2.85
N ASP A 4 30.75 14.98 -1.79
CA ASP A 4 30.12 13.83 -1.14
C ASP A 4 29.01 14.40 -0.22
N ASN A 5 27.74 14.34 -0.63
CA ASN A 5 26.82 13.23 -0.37
C ASN A 5 26.30 13.22 1.08
N THR A 6 25.21 13.94 1.37
CA THR A 6 24.31 13.56 2.47
C THR A 6 22.92 14.21 2.31
N SER A 7 22.18 13.84 1.26
CA SER A 7 20.73 14.10 1.25
C SER A 7 19.99 13.10 0.38
N HIS A 8 20.17 11.80 0.66
CA HIS A 8 19.32 10.76 0.08
C HIS A 8 19.39 9.49 0.91
N GLN A 9 19.00 9.57 2.19
CA GLN A 9 18.81 8.39 3.04
C GLN A 9 17.52 8.53 3.84
N ASN A 10 16.39 8.66 3.13
CA ASN A 10 15.07 8.30 3.67
C ASN A 10 14.32 7.45 2.62
N SER A 11 15.00 6.39 2.17
CA SER A 11 14.51 5.45 1.15
C SER A 11 15.00 4.05 1.49
N LYS A 12 14.67 3.62 2.72
CA LYS A 12 14.92 2.30 3.29
C LYS A 12 14.25 2.40 4.65
N LEU A 13 13.03 1.91 4.84
CA LEU A 13 12.73 0.50 5.06
C LEU A 13 11.27 0.17 4.68
N VAL A 14 10.87 0.28 3.41
CA VAL A 14 9.70 -0.49 2.93
C VAL A 14 10.20 -1.83 2.40
N GLY A 15 10.67 -2.67 3.33
CA GLY A 15 10.94 -4.06 3.00
C GLY A 15 9.64 -4.74 2.54
N PRO A 16 9.68 -5.76 1.67
CA PRO A 16 8.52 -6.52 1.20
C PRO A 16 7.83 -7.37 2.31
N TRP A 17 8.01 -7.01 3.58
CA TRP A 17 7.61 -7.76 4.77
C TRP A 17 6.58 -7.04 5.65
N SER A 18 6.09 -5.87 5.24
CA SER A 18 4.87 -5.35 5.85
C SER A 18 3.70 -6.19 5.34
N ASP A 19 3.22 -7.11 6.17
CA ASP A 19 1.93 -7.81 6.01
C ASP A 19 0.73 -6.84 6.11
N ARG A 20 1.00 -5.54 6.00
CA ARG A 20 0.04 -4.47 6.14
C ARG A 20 0.16 -3.53 4.96
N TYR A 21 -0.98 -3.18 4.38
CA TYR A 21 -1.04 -2.05 3.47
C TYR A 21 -1.08 -0.76 4.30
N ASP A 22 -0.32 0.24 3.88
CA ASP A 22 -0.63 1.63 4.19
C ASP A 22 -1.90 2.04 3.42
N LEU A 23 -2.67 2.99 3.95
CA LEU A 23 -3.92 3.45 3.32
C LEU A 23 -3.65 3.97 1.90
N GLU A 24 -2.54 4.71 1.72
CA GLU A 24 -2.10 5.21 0.42
C GLU A 24 -1.66 4.07 -0.52
N GLU A 25 -0.93 3.07 0.00
CA GLU A 25 -0.50 1.91 -0.79
C GLU A 25 -1.71 1.09 -1.26
N PHE A 26 -2.73 0.94 -0.42
CA PHE A 26 -3.95 0.24 -0.79
C PHE A 26 -4.78 0.98 -1.85
N ILE A 27 -4.93 2.31 -1.68
CA ILE A 27 -5.58 3.17 -2.67
C ILE A 27 -4.87 3.04 -4.01
N ALA A 28 -3.53 3.08 -4.00
CA ALA A 28 -2.72 2.93 -5.21
C ALA A 28 -2.79 1.52 -5.81
N ALA A 29 -2.80 0.47 -4.98
CA ALA A 29 -2.82 -0.92 -5.44
C ALA A 29 -4.14 -1.31 -6.12
N TYR A 30 -5.27 -0.80 -5.63
CA TYR A 30 -6.61 -1.16 -6.13
C TYR A 30 -7.35 0.00 -6.79
N HIS A 31 -6.68 1.15 -6.99
CA HIS A 31 -7.24 2.38 -7.59
C HIS A 31 -8.59 2.80 -6.96
N LEU A 32 -8.67 2.69 -5.64
CA LEU A 32 -9.90 2.96 -4.90
C LEU A 32 -10.07 4.46 -4.65
N THR A 33 -11.29 4.90 -4.40
CA THR A 33 -11.49 6.23 -3.83
C THR A 33 -10.99 6.25 -2.37
N PRO A 34 -10.44 7.38 -1.89
CA PRO A 34 -9.97 7.50 -0.51
C PRO A 34 -11.04 7.18 0.53
N LEU A 35 -12.31 7.47 0.20
CA LEU A 35 -13.46 7.15 1.06
C LEU A 35 -13.68 5.64 1.15
N ALA A 36 -13.76 4.94 0.01
CA ALA A 36 -13.96 3.49 0.00
C ALA A 36 -12.80 2.75 0.65
N ALA A 37 -11.56 3.16 0.36
CA ALA A 37 -10.37 2.59 0.99
C ALA A 37 -10.39 2.77 2.52
N ARG A 38 -10.76 3.96 3.00
CA ARG A 38 -10.87 4.24 4.44
C ARG A 38 -11.96 3.42 5.11
N GLU A 39 -13.12 3.24 4.49
CA GLU A 39 -14.18 2.38 5.04
C GLU A 39 -13.70 0.94 5.20
N ILE A 40 -12.98 0.42 4.21
CA ILE A 40 -12.42 -0.93 4.25
C ILE A 40 -11.29 -1.00 5.31
N PHE A 41 -10.41 -0.01 5.39
CA PHE A 41 -9.36 0.08 6.41
C PHE A 41 -9.90 0.15 7.83
N VAL A 42 -10.98 0.91 8.08
CA VAL A 42 -11.59 1.00 9.41
C VAL A 42 -12.27 -0.33 9.79
N LYS A 43 -12.82 -1.04 8.80
CA LYS A 43 -13.58 -2.28 9.04
C LYS A 43 -12.71 -3.52 9.20
N PHE A 44 -11.63 -3.64 8.42
CA PHE A 44 -10.74 -4.81 8.39
C PHE A 44 -9.36 -4.53 8.99
N GLY A 45 -9.01 -3.26 9.18
CA GLY A 45 -7.68 -2.86 9.59
C GLY A 45 -6.68 -2.84 8.44
N PRO A 46 -5.41 -2.54 8.73
CA PRO A 46 -4.36 -2.42 7.72
C PRO A 46 -3.83 -3.77 7.21
N GLN A 47 -4.41 -4.92 7.58
CA GLN A 47 -3.88 -6.24 7.21
C GLN A 47 -4.02 -6.55 5.72
N LYS A 48 -2.90 -6.85 5.05
CA LYS A 48 -2.80 -7.07 3.61
C LYS A 48 -3.63 -8.29 3.16
N ALA A 49 -3.57 -9.39 3.92
CA ALA A 49 -4.33 -10.62 3.61
C ALA A 49 -5.85 -10.40 3.66
N GLU A 50 -6.33 -9.61 4.62
CA GLU A 50 -7.76 -9.34 4.80
C GLU A 50 -8.28 -8.37 3.74
N LEU A 51 -7.49 -7.35 3.44
CA LEU A 51 -7.75 -6.39 2.37
C LEU A 51 -7.74 -7.05 0.99
N ASP A 52 -6.77 -7.93 0.70
CA ASP A 52 -6.70 -8.67 -0.56
C ASP A 52 -7.86 -9.64 -0.73
N ARG A 53 -8.20 -10.40 0.33
CA ARG A 53 -9.39 -11.24 0.34
C ARG A 53 -10.64 -10.42 0.03
N LYS A 54 -10.78 -9.23 0.64
CA LYS A 54 -11.95 -8.38 0.40
C LYS A 54 -12.00 -7.86 -1.03
N MET A 55 -10.86 -7.45 -1.58
CA MET A 55 -10.78 -7.00 -2.97
C MET A 55 -11.12 -8.11 -3.96
N LYS A 56 -10.68 -9.33 -3.68
CA LYS A 56 -11.06 -10.52 -4.44
C LYS A 56 -12.55 -10.83 -4.36
N GLU A 57 -13.17 -10.69 -3.18
CA GLU A 57 -14.63 -10.82 -3.01
C GLU A 57 -15.42 -9.73 -3.75
N LEU A 58 -14.87 -8.51 -3.81
CA LEU A 58 -15.47 -7.39 -4.54
C LEU A 58 -15.22 -7.46 -6.06
N GLY A 59 -14.37 -8.39 -6.52
CA GLY A 59 -13.97 -8.50 -7.92
C GLY A 59 -13.11 -7.31 -8.39
N VAL A 60 -12.45 -6.59 -7.47
CA VAL A 60 -11.55 -5.49 -7.80
C VAL A 60 -10.16 -6.09 -8.05
N PRO A 61 -9.65 -6.06 -9.29
CA PRO A 61 -8.31 -6.53 -9.56
C PRO A 61 -7.29 -5.58 -8.95
N ALA A 62 -6.30 -6.11 -8.21
CA ALA A 62 -5.10 -5.35 -7.89
C ALA A 62 -4.41 -4.99 -9.20
N ASN A 63 -4.00 -3.74 -9.36
CA ASN A 63 -3.20 -3.29 -10.49
C ASN A 63 -1.79 -3.91 -10.36
N SER A 64 -1.67 -5.19 -10.74
CA SER A 64 -0.38 -5.86 -10.90
C SER A 64 0.20 -5.36 -12.22
N GLY A 65 0.90 -4.23 -12.15
CA GLY A 65 1.61 -3.66 -13.29
C GLY A 65 2.51 -4.73 -13.92
N HIS A 66 2.26 -5.00 -15.21
CA HIS A 66 3.09 -5.79 -16.11
C HIS A 66 4.39 -5.04 -16.42
#